data_AF-A0A1V2LFT3-F1
#
_entry.id   AF-A0A1V2LFT3-F1
#
_cell.length_a   1.000
_cell.length_b   1.000
_cell.length_c   1.000
_cell.angle_alpha   90.00
_cell.angle_beta   90.00
_cell.angle_gamma   90.00
#
_symmetry.space_group_name_H-M   'P 1'
#
loop_
_entity.id
_entity.type
_entity.pdbx_description
1 polymer ?
#
loop_
_entity_poly.entity_id
_entity_poly.type
_entity_poly.pdbx_seq_one_letter_code
_entity_poly.pdbx_strand_id
1 'polypeptide(L)'
;MPDFENIEQVRAFLQNYIKLVQMLDVCSGDLETGAIRVDVNINVVGHQRVEIKNLPTISAIINAIKYEAKRQTQLVKTGQVPNDIETRGWNGKTTYHLRSKETNVDYRYVPDMELPNIKLNIDSLLPKIKETMPPSIAEQLNHLMDTYKLNTRDARILFNSPPLSLFFQSIYENVNPLHRNKVINWIVHEFLGALTKSEVVFSPDIITLESFTQLIDNVEAGNITKSNGKLLLLHLINNKEDQSRPILELAQEFDMLSSNTLDIDTLVSTVLSNNKKVVDEILQGKPKKINFLIGQCMRESGGNIQPSLFESKIKDCLKQK
;
A
#
# COMPACT_ATOMS: atom_id res chain seq x y z
N MET A 1 -1.43 26.40 14.98
CA MET A 1 -1.65 25.74 13.67
C MET A 1 -0.59 24.65 13.52
N PRO A 2 -0.79 23.62 12.68
CA PRO A 2 0.26 22.66 12.44
C PRO A 2 1.38 23.35 11.64
N ASP A 3 2.57 23.42 12.24
CA ASP A 3 3.78 23.92 11.58
C ASP A 3 4.49 22.73 10.95
N PHE A 4 4.83 22.85 9.66
CA PHE A 4 5.45 21.78 8.88
C PHE A 4 6.88 22.16 8.50
N GLU A 5 7.80 21.22 8.69
CA GLU A 5 9.22 21.39 8.36
C GLU A 5 9.58 20.74 7.02
N ASN A 6 8.77 19.79 6.56
CA ASN A 6 9.04 19.05 5.33
C ASN A 6 7.76 18.68 4.58
N ILE A 7 7.95 18.29 3.33
CA ILE A 7 6.87 17.98 2.38
C ILE A 7 6.15 16.70 2.76
N GLU A 8 6.86 15.75 3.36
CA GLU A 8 6.33 14.47 3.83
C GLU A 8 5.28 14.69 4.93
N GLN A 9 5.53 15.61 5.87
CA GLN A 9 4.57 16.02 6.89
C GLN A 9 3.32 16.66 6.28
N VAL A 10 3.48 17.57 5.30
CA VAL A 10 2.33 18.19 4.61
C VAL A 10 1.47 17.13 3.92
N ARG A 11 2.10 16.19 3.21
CA ARG A 11 1.38 15.10 2.54
C ARG A 11 0.63 14.23 3.55
N ALA A 12 1.30 13.81 4.62
CA ALA A 12 0.70 12.98 5.66
C ALA A 12 -0.46 13.70 6.35
N PHE A 13 -0.31 14.99 6.65
CA PHE A 13 -1.37 15.81 7.22
C PHE A 13 -2.60 15.87 6.32
N LEU A 14 -2.42 16.22 5.04
CA LEU A 14 -3.53 16.30 4.09
C LEU A 14 -4.25 14.96 3.94
N GLN A 15 -3.51 13.87 3.79
CA GLN A 15 -4.10 12.52 3.68
C GLN A 15 -4.88 12.12 4.94
N ASN A 16 -4.36 12.43 6.13
CA ASN A 16 -5.04 12.12 7.38
C ASN A 16 -6.25 13.04 7.63
N TYR A 17 -6.16 14.32 7.27
CA TYR A 17 -7.26 15.27 7.42
C TYR A 17 -8.43 14.91 6.51
N ILE A 18 -8.15 14.57 5.24
CA ILE A 18 -9.16 14.08 4.29
C ILE A 18 -9.85 12.83 4.84
N LYS A 19 -9.08 11.85 5.31
CA LYS A 19 -9.66 10.63 5.90
C LYS A 19 -10.47 10.92 7.15
N LEU A 20 -10.02 11.85 7.99
CA LEU A 20 -10.74 12.23 9.20
C LEU A 20 -12.12 12.78 8.86
N VAL A 21 -12.22 13.73 7.91
CA VAL A 21 -13.52 14.32 7.56
C VAL A 21 -14.43 13.33 6.82
N GLN A 22 -13.86 12.42 6.04
CA GLN A 22 -14.60 11.32 5.41
C GLN A 22 -15.14 10.33 6.45
N MET A 23 -14.32 9.97 7.44
CA MET A 23 -14.70 9.05 8.51
C MET A 23 -15.78 9.63 9.43
N LEU A 24 -15.73 10.95 9.66
CA LEU A 24 -16.77 11.68 10.39
C LEU A 24 -18.05 11.88 9.57
N ASP A 25 -18.05 11.52 8.28
CA ASP A 25 -19.16 11.69 7.34
C ASP A 25 -19.66 13.14 7.24
N VAL A 26 -18.77 14.12 7.43
CA VAL A 26 -19.09 15.56 7.36
C VAL A 26 -18.68 16.21 6.04
N CYS A 27 -17.80 15.55 5.28
CA CYS A 27 -17.29 16.05 4.01
C CYS A 27 -16.78 14.88 3.14
N SER A 28 -17.01 14.94 1.83
CA SER A 28 -16.51 13.94 0.88
C SER A 28 -14.98 13.88 0.82
N GLY A 29 -14.28 14.92 1.26
CA GLY A 29 -12.83 14.99 1.29
C GLY A 29 -12.18 15.22 -0.08
N ASP A 30 -12.97 15.46 -1.12
CA ASP A 30 -12.50 15.61 -2.48
C ASP A 30 -12.03 17.04 -2.77
N LEU A 31 -10.78 17.16 -3.24
CA LEU A 31 -10.19 18.45 -3.62
C LEU A 31 -10.59 18.87 -5.03
N GLU A 32 -10.89 17.94 -5.93
CA GLU A 32 -11.17 18.24 -7.34
C GLU A 32 -12.55 18.85 -7.52
N THR A 33 -13.55 18.32 -6.81
CA THR A 33 -14.89 18.95 -6.72
C THR A 33 -14.90 20.22 -5.87
N GLY A 34 -13.83 20.51 -5.15
CA GLY A 34 -13.69 21.69 -4.29
C GLY A 34 -14.38 21.56 -2.93
N ALA A 35 -14.72 20.33 -2.50
CA ALA A 35 -15.24 20.06 -1.16
C ALA A 35 -14.20 20.39 -0.07
N ILE A 36 -12.91 20.24 -0.39
CA ILE A 36 -11.80 20.78 0.39
C ILE A 36 -11.01 21.78 -0.46
N ARG A 37 -10.68 22.93 0.13
CA ARG A 37 -9.77 23.92 -0.45
C ARG A 37 -8.57 24.13 0.46
N VAL A 38 -7.39 24.20 -0.13
CA VAL A 38 -6.13 24.36 0.60
C VAL A 38 -5.34 25.51 0.00
N ASP A 39 -5.09 26.53 0.82
CA ASP A 39 -4.11 27.57 0.56
C ASP A 39 -2.84 27.28 1.37
N VAL A 40 -1.68 27.38 0.74
CA VAL A 40 -0.40 27.01 1.36
C VAL A 40 0.40 28.24 1.70
N ASN A 41 0.85 28.34 2.95
CA ASN A 41 1.76 29.38 3.39
C ASN A 41 3.17 28.79 3.54
N ILE A 42 4.17 29.36 2.87
CA ILE A 42 5.55 28.85 2.87
C ILE A 42 6.58 29.98 2.91
N ASN A 43 7.64 29.76 3.67
CA ASN A 43 8.86 30.57 3.65
C ASN A 43 10.09 29.67 3.85
N VAL A 44 11.20 30.04 3.21
CA VAL A 44 12.54 29.56 3.57
C VAL A 44 13.21 30.57 4.50
N VAL A 45 14.23 30.13 5.25
CA VAL A 45 15.03 31.03 6.09
C VAL A 45 15.61 32.16 5.23
N GLY A 46 15.36 33.41 5.62
CA GLY A 46 15.81 34.59 4.87
C GLY A 46 14.83 35.08 3.80
N HIS A 47 13.62 34.50 3.69
CA HIS A 47 12.57 34.96 2.79
C HIS A 47 11.25 35.24 3.54
N GLN A 48 10.46 36.19 3.06
CA GLN A 48 9.12 36.48 3.59
C GLN A 48 8.12 35.37 3.24
N ARG A 49 7.01 35.29 3.99
CA ARG A 49 5.94 34.32 3.76
C ARG A 49 5.28 34.56 2.40
N VAL A 50 5.11 33.49 1.64
CA VAL A 50 4.34 33.48 0.39
C VAL A 50 3.13 32.58 0.56
N GLU A 51 1.97 33.08 0.15
CA GLU A 51 0.71 32.33 0.10
C GLU A 51 0.49 31.81 -1.32
N ILE A 52 0.30 30.50 -1.49
CA ILE A 52 0.03 29.85 -2.78
C ILE A 52 -1.43 29.41 -2.82
N LYS A 53 -2.13 29.84 -3.88
CA LYS A 53 -3.54 29.53 -4.16
C LYS A 53 -3.71 28.65 -5.41
N ASN A 54 -4.94 28.20 -5.65
CA ASN A 54 -5.36 27.41 -6.80
C ASN A 54 -4.65 26.05 -6.87
N LEU A 55 -4.78 25.26 -5.81
CA LEU A 55 -4.14 23.97 -5.65
C LEU A 55 -5.20 22.85 -5.68
N PRO A 56 -5.55 22.30 -6.87
CA PRO A 56 -6.71 21.42 -7.03
C PRO A 56 -6.48 19.98 -6.53
N THR A 57 -5.23 19.55 -6.35
CA THR A 57 -4.91 18.18 -5.93
C THR A 57 -3.76 18.16 -4.94
N ILE A 58 -3.64 17.07 -4.16
CA ILE A 58 -2.48 16.88 -3.25
C ILE A 58 -1.17 16.93 -4.05
N SER A 59 -1.12 16.32 -5.23
CA SER A 59 0.06 16.38 -6.11
C SER A 59 0.39 17.81 -6.53
N ALA A 60 -0.61 18.63 -6.86
CA ALA A 60 -0.42 20.05 -7.17
C ALA A 60 0.11 20.84 -5.97
N ILE A 61 -0.44 20.61 -4.77
CA ILE A 61 0.05 21.22 -3.52
C ILE A 61 1.54 20.92 -3.32
N ILE A 62 1.92 19.65 -3.40
CA ILE A 62 3.30 19.20 -3.17
C ILE A 62 4.25 19.76 -4.23
N ASN A 63 3.84 19.79 -5.50
CA ASN A 63 4.66 20.32 -6.59
C ASN A 63 4.82 21.84 -6.49
N ALA A 64 3.77 22.56 -6.09
CA ALA A 64 3.81 24.00 -5.87
C ALA A 64 4.76 24.35 -4.72
N ILE A 65 4.70 23.63 -3.60
CA ILE A 65 5.64 23.76 -2.47
C ILE A 65 7.08 23.57 -2.93
N LYS A 66 7.36 22.50 -3.68
CA LYS A 66 8.71 22.22 -4.19
C LYS A 66 9.22 23.32 -5.10
N TYR A 67 8.37 23.83 -5.98
CA TYR A 67 8.73 24.91 -6.89
C TYR A 67 9.02 26.20 -6.12
N GLU A 68 8.13 26.60 -5.22
CA GLU A 68 8.26 27.84 -4.46
C GLU A 68 9.47 27.81 -3.52
N ALA A 69 9.71 26.70 -2.82
CA ALA A 69 10.89 26.55 -1.98
C ALA A 69 12.20 26.73 -2.78
N LYS A 70 12.27 26.17 -4.00
CA LYS A 70 13.43 26.35 -4.90
C LYS A 70 13.57 27.81 -5.34
N ARG A 71 12.46 28.44 -5.74
CA ARG A 71 12.43 29.85 -6.13
C ARG A 71 12.95 30.74 -5.00
N GLN A 72 12.38 30.62 -3.79
CA GLN A 72 12.78 31.44 -2.66
C GLN A 72 14.24 31.21 -2.28
N THR A 73 14.71 29.95 -2.30
CA THR A 73 16.13 29.63 -2.06
C THR A 73 17.05 30.31 -3.08
N GLN A 74 16.65 30.38 -4.35
CA GLN A 74 17.43 31.07 -5.38
C GLN A 74 17.46 32.58 -5.16
N LEU A 75 16.33 33.20 -4.80
CA LEU A 75 16.25 34.63 -4.50
C LEU A 75 17.10 35.03 -3.28
N VAL A 76 17.11 34.19 -2.24
CA VAL A 76 17.97 34.38 -1.07
C VAL A 76 19.44 34.29 -1.46
N LYS A 77 19.83 33.31 -2.30
CA LYS A 77 21.21 33.16 -2.77
C LYS A 77 21.69 34.32 -3.65
N THR A 78 20.81 34.91 -4.46
CA THR A 78 21.15 36.05 -5.33
C THR A 78 21.01 37.40 -4.63
N GLY A 79 20.55 37.42 -3.37
CA GLY A 79 20.28 38.66 -2.63
C GLY A 79 19.09 39.46 -3.17
N GLN A 80 18.26 38.87 -4.03
CA GLN A 80 17.10 39.51 -4.65
C GLN A 80 15.80 39.14 -3.90
N VAL A 81 15.83 39.23 -2.57
CA VAL A 81 14.69 38.88 -1.73
C VAL A 81 13.65 40.01 -1.78
N PRO A 82 12.40 39.74 -2.18
CA PRO A 82 11.31 40.71 -2.08
C PRO A 82 11.05 41.08 -0.61
N ASN A 83 10.79 42.36 -0.34
CA ASN A 83 10.45 42.83 1.00
C ASN A 83 8.98 42.56 1.38
N ASP A 84 8.13 42.26 0.39
CA ASP A 84 6.68 42.14 0.56
C ASP A 84 6.22 40.69 0.71
N ILE A 85 5.06 40.52 1.37
CA ILE A 85 4.32 39.25 1.39
C ILE A 85 3.63 39.08 0.03
N GLU A 86 3.97 38.00 -0.68
CA GLU A 86 3.39 37.70 -1.99
C GLU A 86 2.22 36.72 -1.89
N THR A 87 1.19 36.94 -2.72
CA THR A 87 0.19 35.90 -3.03
C THR A 87 0.42 35.41 -4.46
N ARG A 88 0.61 34.10 -4.61
CA ARG A 88 0.95 33.43 -5.86
C ARG A 88 -0.08 32.36 -6.21
N GLY A 89 -0.23 32.06 -7.48
CA GLY A 89 -1.06 30.97 -8.00
C GLY A 89 -0.21 29.87 -8.59
N TRP A 90 -0.77 28.66 -8.69
CA TRP A 90 -0.15 27.54 -9.37
C TRP A 90 -0.82 27.25 -10.71
N ASN A 91 -0.04 27.09 -11.79
CA ASN A 91 -0.55 26.76 -13.13
C ASN A 91 -0.26 25.31 -13.58
N GLY A 92 0.20 24.45 -12.67
CA GLY A 92 0.63 23.09 -12.99
C GLY A 92 2.14 22.92 -13.20
N LYS A 93 2.87 24.00 -13.50
CA LYS A 93 4.33 23.96 -13.76
C LYS A 93 5.12 24.95 -12.91
N THR A 94 4.61 26.16 -12.75
CA THR A 94 5.30 27.28 -12.11
C THR A 94 4.34 28.06 -11.23
N THR A 95 4.83 28.63 -10.13
CA THR A 95 4.08 29.63 -9.38
C THR A 95 4.14 30.98 -10.10
N TYR A 96 3.00 31.64 -10.28
CA TYR A 96 2.91 32.98 -10.85
C TYR A 96 2.35 33.97 -9.82
N HIS A 97 2.70 35.23 -9.93
CA HIS A 97 2.22 36.26 -9.01
C HIS A 97 0.76 36.59 -9.31
N LEU A 98 -0.13 36.55 -8.30
CA LEU A 98 -1.56 36.82 -8.47
C LEU A 98 -1.92 38.27 -8.14
N ARG A 99 -1.31 38.86 -7.10
CA ARG A 99 -1.45 40.28 -6.74
C ARG A 99 -0.40 40.66 -5.70
N SER A 100 0.16 41.86 -5.80
CA SER A 100 0.87 42.52 -4.70
C SER A 100 -0.21 43.19 -3.86
N LYS A 101 -0.34 42.85 -2.58
CA LYS A 101 -1.38 43.46 -1.73
C LYS A 101 -1.28 44.99 -1.79
N GLU A 102 -2.25 45.63 -2.43
CA GLU A 102 -2.67 46.97 -2.03
C GLU A 102 -3.27 46.83 -0.64
N THR A 103 -2.45 47.02 0.41
CA THR A 103 -2.82 47.12 1.83
C THR A 103 -3.54 45.90 2.44
N ASN A 104 -3.32 45.63 3.74
CA ASN A 104 -4.21 44.73 4.46
C ASN A 104 -5.62 45.35 4.42
N VAL A 105 -6.54 44.76 3.66
CA VAL A 105 -7.93 45.19 3.64
C VAL A 105 -8.48 45.02 5.05
N ASP A 106 -8.89 46.12 5.67
CA ASP A 106 -9.58 46.09 6.95
C ASP A 106 -10.99 45.51 6.72
N TYR A 107 -11.18 44.26 7.17
CA TYR A 107 -12.45 43.56 7.05
C TYR A 107 -13.54 44.13 7.96
N ARG A 108 -13.21 45.02 8.90
CA ARG A 108 -14.15 45.69 9.83
C ARG A 108 -15.15 44.70 10.44
N TYR A 109 -14.63 43.62 11.01
CA TYR A 109 -15.44 42.57 11.64
C TYR A 109 -16.36 43.19 12.70
N VAL A 110 -17.67 43.01 12.52
CA VAL A 110 -18.71 43.35 13.50
C VAL A 110 -19.60 42.12 13.70
N PRO A 111 -20.14 41.89 14.92
CA PRO A 111 -21.11 40.83 15.13
C PRO A 111 -22.31 41.00 14.20
N ASP A 112 -22.75 39.90 13.59
CA ASP A 112 -23.97 39.88 12.79
C ASP A 112 -25.17 40.13 13.70
N MET A 113 -25.87 41.24 13.50
CA MET A 113 -27.00 41.63 14.36
C MET A 113 -28.28 40.83 14.06
N GLU A 114 -28.35 40.16 12.92
CA GLU A 114 -29.49 39.32 12.54
C GLU A 114 -29.41 37.92 13.18
N LEU A 115 -28.20 37.50 13.56
CA LEU A 115 -27.97 36.20 14.18
C LEU A 115 -27.95 36.30 15.71
N PRO A 116 -28.84 35.58 16.42
CA PRO A 116 -28.78 35.51 17.87
C PRO A 116 -27.52 34.75 18.31
N ASN A 117 -26.99 35.09 19.49
CA ASN A 117 -25.87 34.38 20.08
C ASN A 117 -26.23 32.90 20.34
N ILE A 118 -25.46 31.99 19.76
CA ILE A 118 -25.61 30.54 20.00
C ILE A 118 -24.93 30.19 21.32
N LYS A 119 -25.71 29.83 22.34
CA LYS A 119 -25.21 29.31 23.61
C LYS A 119 -25.27 27.78 23.61
N LEU A 120 -24.11 27.13 23.60
CA LEU A 120 -24.01 25.67 23.67
C LEU A 120 -23.96 25.22 25.13
N ASN A 121 -24.89 24.35 25.54
CA ASN A 121 -24.82 23.66 26.83
C ASN A 121 -23.87 22.46 26.71
N ILE A 122 -22.59 22.69 26.98
CA ILE A 122 -21.52 21.70 26.78
C ILE A 122 -21.75 20.44 27.62
N ASP A 123 -22.21 20.59 28.87
CA ASP A 123 -22.39 19.46 29.81
C ASP A 123 -23.41 18.44 29.30
N SER A 124 -24.48 18.90 28.65
CA SER A 124 -25.52 18.03 28.07
C SER A 124 -25.22 17.57 26.64
N LEU A 125 -24.42 18.33 25.88
CA LEU A 125 -24.12 18.06 24.47
C LEU A 125 -22.95 17.08 24.31
N LEU A 126 -21.91 17.22 25.14
CA LEU A 126 -20.67 16.46 25.01
C LEU A 126 -20.88 14.94 25.12
N PRO A 127 -21.69 14.40 26.05
CA PRO A 127 -21.94 12.96 26.13
C PRO A 127 -22.62 12.43 24.85
N LYS A 128 -23.62 13.17 24.33
CA LYS A 128 -24.35 12.79 23.11
C LYS A 128 -23.44 12.75 21.89
N ILE A 129 -22.56 13.75 21.74
CA ILE A 129 -21.58 13.78 20.64
C ILE A 129 -20.62 12.59 20.77
N LYS A 130 -20.11 12.33 21.98
CA LYS A 130 -19.19 11.20 22.20
C LYS A 130 -19.81 9.85 21.83
N GLU A 131 -21.10 9.65 22.10
CA GLU A 131 -21.81 8.43 21.70
C GLU A 131 -21.95 8.28 20.18
N THR A 132 -22.08 9.41 19.46
CA THR A 132 -22.17 9.41 17.98
C THR A 132 -20.81 9.39 17.27
N MET A 133 -19.71 9.61 17.99
CA MET A 133 -18.39 9.71 17.38
C MET A 133 -17.92 8.33 16.90
N PRO A 134 -17.54 8.18 15.61
CA PRO A 134 -16.95 6.95 15.14
C PRO A 134 -15.59 6.71 15.82
N PRO A 135 -15.13 5.44 15.88
CA PRO A 135 -13.80 5.13 16.39
C PRO A 135 -12.74 5.88 15.59
N SER A 136 -11.71 6.37 16.27
CA SER A 136 -10.62 7.11 15.64
C SER A 136 -9.86 6.25 14.63
N ILE A 137 -9.16 6.90 13.68
CA ILE A 137 -8.29 6.22 12.71
C ILE A 137 -7.28 5.29 13.41
N ALA A 138 -6.72 5.73 14.54
CA ALA A 138 -5.77 4.94 15.31
C ALA A 138 -6.43 3.71 15.95
N GLU A 139 -7.63 3.87 16.52
CA GLU A 139 -8.39 2.75 17.10
C GLU A 139 -8.80 1.73 16.03
N GLN A 140 -9.26 2.18 14.85
CA GLN A 140 -9.62 1.28 13.75
C GLN A 140 -8.39 0.49 13.25
N LEU A 141 -7.25 1.16 13.09
CA LEU A 141 -6.00 0.49 12.71
C LEU A 141 -5.53 -0.50 13.77
N ASN A 142 -5.57 -0.11 15.05
CA ASN A 142 -5.22 -1.00 16.16
C ASN A 142 -6.16 -2.21 16.21
N HIS A 143 -7.45 -2.01 16.02
CA HIS A 143 -8.42 -3.09 15.94
C HIS A 143 -8.10 -4.07 14.80
N LEU A 144 -7.81 -3.58 13.59
CA LEU A 144 -7.39 -4.44 12.47
C LEU A 144 -6.10 -5.21 12.79
N MET A 145 -5.11 -4.55 13.40
CA MET A 145 -3.85 -5.20 13.79
C MET A 145 -4.08 -6.27 14.85
N ASP A 146 -4.88 -5.99 15.88
CA ASP A 146 -5.09 -6.89 17.01
C ASP A 146 -5.96 -8.09 16.66
N THR A 147 -7.02 -7.87 15.86
CA THR A 147 -7.97 -8.91 15.43
C THR A 147 -7.30 -9.91 14.49
N TYR A 148 -6.52 -9.44 13.52
CA TYR A 148 -5.92 -10.30 12.48
C TYR A 148 -4.41 -10.52 12.65
N LYS A 149 -3.82 -10.04 13.76
CA LYS A 149 -2.37 -10.10 14.06
C LYS A 149 -1.50 -9.55 12.92
N LEU A 150 -1.93 -8.43 12.35
CA LEU A 150 -1.26 -7.78 11.22
C LEU A 150 -0.15 -6.86 11.71
N ASN A 151 0.90 -6.71 10.90
CA ASN A 151 1.85 -5.62 11.09
C ASN A 151 1.23 -4.29 10.62
N THR A 152 1.82 -3.17 11.07
CA THR A 152 1.33 -1.83 10.75
C THR A 152 1.30 -1.51 9.26
N ARG A 153 2.21 -2.10 8.47
CA ARG A 153 2.29 -1.85 7.03
C ARG A 153 1.08 -2.46 6.32
N ASP A 154 0.79 -3.72 6.60
CA ASP A 154 -0.29 -4.46 5.96
C ASP A 154 -1.66 -3.95 6.43
N ALA A 155 -1.80 -3.63 7.71
CA ALA A 155 -3.01 -3.00 8.25
C ALA A 155 -3.33 -1.66 7.57
N ARG A 156 -2.30 -0.83 7.29
CA ARG A 156 -2.49 0.43 6.56
C ARG A 156 -2.94 0.21 5.12
N ILE A 157 -2.49 -0.86 4.45
CA ILE A 157 -2.91 -1.17 3.08
C ILE A 157 -4.40 -1.50 3.05
N LEU A 158 -4.87 -2.36 3.96
CA LEU A 158 -6.30 -2.69 4.09
C LEU A 158 -7.12 -1.45 4.48
N PHE A 159 -6.68 -0.70 5.49
CA PHE A 159 -7.37 0.50 5.96
C PHE A 159 -7.54 1.57 4.87
N ASN A 160 -6.56 1.71 3.98
CA ASN A 160 -6.61 2.69 2.89
C ASN A 160 -7.53 2.26 1.74
N SER A 161 -7.96 1.00 1.69
CA SER A 161 -8.86 0.47 0.67
C SER A 161 -9.97 -0.34 1.33
N PRO A 162 -11.09 0.30 1.72
CA PRO A 162 -12.23 -0.39 2.31
C PRO A 162 -12.71 -1.64 1.53
N PRO A 163 -12.84 -1.62 0.19
CA PRO A 163 -13.26 -2.82 -0.54
C PRO A 163 -12.22 -3.95 -0.46
N LEU A 164 -10.91 -3.64 -0.43
CA LEU A 164 -9.87 -4.65 -0.23
C LEU A 164 -9.91 -5.22 1.20
N SER A 165 -10.17 -4.36 2.20
CA SER A 165 -10.33 -4.80 3.59
C SER A 165 -11.51 -5.77 3.74
N LEU A 166 -12.67 -5.46 3.14
CA LEU A 166 -13.83 -6.35 3.18
C LEU A 166 -13.53 -7.68 2.48
N PHE A 167 -12.90 -7.63 1.30
CA PHE A 167 -12.49 -8.83 0.59
C PHE A 167 -11.52 -9.70 1.40
N PHE A 168 -10.55 -9.08 2.08
CA PHE A 168 -9.65 -9.77 3.00
C PHE A 168 -10.40 -10.46 4.15
N GLN A 169 -11.36 -9.77 4.76
CA GLN A 169 -12.16 -10.32 5.86
C GLN A 169 -12.97 -11.53 5.40
N SER A 170 -13.64 -11.43 4.23
CA SER A 170 -14.39 -12.55 3.66
C SER A 170 -13.51 -13.77 3.40
N ILE A 171 -12.31 -13.60 2.81
CA ILE A 171 -11.37 -14.71 2.60
C ILE A 171 -10.91 -15.28 3.94
N TYR A 172 -10.55 -14.44 4.90
CA TYR A 172 -10.07 -14.85 6.23
C TYR A 172 -11.10 -15.70 7.00
N GLU A 173 -12.39 -15.39 6.84
CA GLU A 173 -13.49 -16.13 7.46
C GLU A 173 -13.74 -17.49 6.81
N ASN A 174 -13.52 -17.61 5.50
CA ASN A 174 -13.84 -18.81 4.72
C ASN A 174 -12.67 -19.80 4.56
N VAL A 175 -11.42 -19.36 4.70
CA VAL A 175 -10.27 -20.29 4.68
C VAL A 175 -10.26 -21.21 5.90
N ASN A 176 -9.57 -22.34 5.76
CA ASN A 176 -9.29 -23.20 6.90
C ASN A 176 -8.65 -22.38 8.05
N PRO A 177 -9.16 -22.49 9.29
CA PRO A 177 -8.63 -21.74 10.44
C PRO A 177 -7.12 -21.86 10.64
N LEU A 178 -6.52 -22.99 10.25
CA LEU A 178 -5.08 -23.25 10.33
C LEU A 178 -4.26 -22.38 9.36
N HIS A 179 -4.86 -21.88 8.29
CA HIS A 179 -4.20 -21.14 7.20
C HIS A 179 -4.45 -19.62 7.26
N ARG A 180 -5.27 -19.15 8.22
CA ARG A 180 -5.66 -17.74 8.38
C ARG A 180 -4.50 -16.74 8.42
N ASN A 181 -3.39 -17.12 9.05
CA ASN A 181 -2.18 -16.29 9.14
C ASN A 181 -1.48 -16.06 7.78
N LYS A 182 -1.87 -16.80 6.73
CA LYS A 182 -1.30 -16.70 5.38
C LYS A 182 -2.11 -15.80 4.46
N VAL A 183 -3.39 -15.57 4.78
CA VAL A 183 -4.32 -14.79 3.95
C VAL A 183 -3.78 -13.40 3.65
N ILE A 184 -3.23 -12.70 4.64
CA ILE A 184 -2.70 -11.35 4.43
C ILE A 184 -1.55 -11.34 3.41
N ASN A 185 -0.67 -12.34 3.44
CA ASN A 185 0.44 -12.46 2.51
C ASN A 185 -0.08 -12.70 1.09
N TRP A 186 -1.05 -13.60 0.94
CA TRP A 186 -1.70 -13.86 -0.33
C TRP A 186 -2.39 -12.62 -0.90
N ILE A 187 -3.10 -11.84 -0.08
CA ILE A 187 -3.82 -10.66 -0.57
C ILE A 187 -2.86 -9.49 -0.85
N VAL A 188 -2.05 -9.10 0.13
CA VAL A 188 -1.22 -7.88 0.03
C VAL A 188 -0.01 -8.07 -0.87
N HIS A 189 0.60 -9.26 -0.89
CA HIS A 189 1.85 -9.47 -1.63
C HIS A 189 1.64 -10.22 -2.95
N GLU A 190 0.88 -11.31 -2.95
CA GLU A 190 0.75 -12.15 -4.14
C GLU A 190 -0.35 -11.61 -5.07
N PHE A 191 -1.52 -11.29 -4.55
CA PHE A 191 -2.69 -10.87 -5.33
C PHE A 191 -2.56 -9.44 -5.85
N LEU A 192 -2.26 -8.45 -4.99
CA LEU A 192 -1.97 -7.09 -5.48
C LEU A 192 -0.77 -7.08 -6.45
N GLY A 193 0.21 -7.95 -6.22
CA GLY A 193 1.34 -8.15 -7.13
C GLY A 193 0.90 -8.73 -8.48
N ALA A 194 0.00 -9.71 -8.49
CA ALA A 194 -0.56 -10.31 -9.70
C ALA A 194 -1.40 -9.29 -10.49
N LEU A 195 -2.26 -8.52 -9.81
CA LEU A 195 -3.04 -7.44 -10.41
C LEU A 195 -2.15 -6.40 -11.09
N THR A 196 -1.06 -6.01 -10.42
CA THR A 196 -0.08 -5.08 -10.99
C THR A 196 0.57 -5.64 -12.26
N LYS A 197 0.89 -6.94 -12.29
CA LYS A 197 1.47 -7.61 -13.47
C LYS A 197 0.50 -7.74 -14.64
N SER A 198 -0.78 -7.97 -14.35
CA SER A 198 -1.83 -8.02 -15.37
C SER A 198 -2.36 -6.62 -15.76
N GLU A 199 -1.83 -5.55 -15.16
CA GLU A 199 -2.30 -4.17 -15.35
C GLU A 199 -3.80 -3.99 -15.05
N VAL A 200 -4.33 -4.77 -14.09
CA VAL A 200 -5.75 -4.73 -13.70
C VAL A 200 -5.93 -4.01 -12.37
N VAL A 201 -6.94 -3.16 -12.29
CA VAL A 201 -7.33 -2.49 -11.04
C VAL A 201 -8.12 -3.46 -10.16
N PHE A 202 -7.87 -3.44 -8.86
CA PHE A 202 -8.61 -4.27 -7.90
C PHE A 202 -10.12 -3.99 -7.96
N SER A 203 -10.89 -5.07 -8.03
CA SER A 203 -12.34 -5.11 -7.87
C SER A 203 -12.69 -6.35 -7.04
N PRO A 204 -13.73 -6.30 -6.18
CA PRO A 204 -14.16 -7.47 -5.41
C PRO A 204 -14.56 -8.66 -6.31
N ASP A 205 -14.96 -8.41 -7.56
CA ASP A 205 -15.45 -9.43 -8.50
C ASP A 205 -14.36 -9.95 -9.46
N ILE A 206 -13.09 -9.66 -9.18
CA ILE A 206 -11.99 -10.07 -10.05
C ILE A 206 -11.68 -11.57 -9.91
N ILE A 207 -11.82 -12.10 -8.69
CA ILE A 207 -11.69 -13.51 -8.37
C ILE A 207 -12.79 -13.87 -7.37
N THR A 208 -13.47 -15.00 -7.57
CA THR A 208 -14.49 -15.42 -6.62
C THR A 208 -13.88 -15.76 -5.25
N LEU A 209 -14.67 -15.52 -4.20
CA LEU A 209 -14.34 -15.87 -2.83
C LEU A 209 -13.97 -17.36 -2.70
N GLU A 210 -14.73 -18.23 -3.35
CA GLU A 210 -14.55 -19.67 -3.30
C GLU A 210 -13.23 -20.10 -3.95
N SER A 211 -12.97 -19.68 -5.19
CA SER A 211 -11.74 -20.08 -5.91
C SER A 211 -10.49 -19.64 -5.15
N PHE A 212 -10.49 -18.41 -4.60
CA PHE A 212 -9.32 -17.90 -3.91
C PHE A 212 -9.12 -18.57 -2.56
N THR A 213 -10.19 -18.87 -1.83
CA THR A 213 -10.16 -19.64 -0.58
C THR A 213 -9.59 -21.04 -0.83
N GLN A 214 -10.11 -21.76 -1.84
CA GLN A 214 -9.62 -23.08 -2.23
C GLN A 214 -8.15 -23.04 -2.65
N LEU A 215 -7.71 -22.00 -3.35
CA LEU A 215 -6.31 -21.85 -3.75
C LEU A 215 -5.38 -21.75 -2.54
N ILE A 216 -5.72 -20.89 -1.58
CA ILE A 216 -4.93 -20.72 -0.36
C ILE A 216 -4.87 -22.05 0.41
N ASP A 217 -6.02 -22.69 0.60
CA ASP A 217 -6.08 -23.94 1.36
C ASP A 217 -5.29 -25.08 0.71
N ASN A 218 -5.34 -25.21 -0.62
CA ASN A 218 -4.58 -26.26 -1.31
C ASN A 218 -3.07 -26.00 -1.32
N VAL A 219 -2.65 -24.74 -1.36
CA VAL A 219 -1.23 -24.42 -1.26
C VAL A 219 -0.71 -24.68 0.15
N GLU A 220 -1.44 -24.24 1.19
CA GLU A 220 -1.00 -24.41 2.57
C GLU A 220 -1.15 -25.86 3.08
N ALA A 221 -2.09 -26.64 2.53
CA ALA A 221 -2.16 -28.09 2.71
C ALA A 221 -1.01 -28.85 2.01
N GLY A 222 -0.26 -28.18 1.14
CA GLY A 222 0.90 -28.73 0.44
C GLY A 222 0.57 -29.43 -0.88
N ASN A 223 -0.70 -29.53 -1.28
CA ASN A 223 -1.17 -30.14 -2.53
C ASN A 223 -0.65 -29.38 -3.77
N ILE A 224 -0.36 -28.10 -3.61
CA ILE A 224 0.19 -27.23 -4.65
C ILE A 224 1.37 -26.48 -4.06
N THR A 225 2.48 -26.36 -4.79
CA THR A 225 3.61 -25.55 -4.32
C THR A 225 3.27 -24.06 -4.34
N LYS A 226 3.92 -23.26 -3.48
CA LYS A 226 3.68 -21.81 -3.47
C LYS A 226 3.97 -21.16 -4.84
N SER A 227 4.96 -21.68 -5.58
CA SER A 227 5.27 -21.20 -6.93
C SER A 227 4.11 -21.44 -7.90
N ASN A 228 3.59 -22.67 -7.93
CA ASN A 228 2.47 -23.02 -8.80
C ASN A 228 1.18 -22.30 -8.38
N GLY A 229 0.94 -22.13 -7.08
CA GLY A 229 -0.19 -21.36 -6.58
C GLY A 229 -0.20 -19.90 -7.08
N LYS A 230 0.98 -19.26 -7.21
CA LYS A 230 1.08 -17.91 -7.79
C LYS A 230 0.75 -17.88 -9.28
N LEU A 231 1.14 -18.92 -10.02
CA LEU A 231 0.82 -19.04 -11.44
C LEU A 231 -0.67 -19.27 -11.65
N LEU A 232 -1.27 -20.17 -10.86
CA LEU A 232 -2.72 -20.39 -10.84
C LEU A 232 -3.48 -19.13 -10.46
N LEU A 233 -3.01 -18.35 -9.49
CA LEU A 233 -3.64 -17.06 -9.15
C LEU A 233 -3.66 -16.12 -10.35
N LEU A 234 -2.54 -16.00 -11.07
CA LEU A 234 -2.44 -15.16 -12.25
C LEU A 234 -3.36 -15.66 -13.38
N HIS A 235 -3.44 -16.98 -13.56
CA HIS A 235 -4.35 -17.62 -14.51
C HIS A 235 -5.81 -17.29 -14.20
N LEU A 236 -6.24 -17.46 -12.94
CA LEU A 236 -7.61 -17.20 -12.50
C LEU A 236 -8.01 -15.74 -12.67
N ILE A 237 -7.09 -14.79 -12.44
CA ILE A 237 -7.33 -13.36 -12.67
C ILE A 237 -7.61 -13.08 -14.14
N ASN A 238 -6.87 -13.74 -15.03
CA ASN A 238 -6.97 -13.51 -16.48
C ASN A 238 -8.11 -14.32 -17.15
N ASN A 239 -8.49 -15.46 -16.57
CA ASN A 239 -9.48 -16.40 -17.11
C ASN A 239 -10.61 -16.65 -16.10
N LYS A 240 -11.65 -15.81 -16.16
CA LYS A 240 -12.77 -15.87 -15.20
C LYS A 240 -13.61 -17.15 -15.29
N GLU A 241 -13.67 -17.79 -16.45
CA GLU A 241 -14.46 -19.00 -16.67
C GLU A 241 -13.97 -20.18 -15.81
N ASP A 242 -12.65 -20.28 -15.64
CA ASP A 242 -12.01 -21.32 -14.85
C ASP A 242 -12.21 -21.13 -13.33
N GLN A 243 -12.63 -19.95 -12.88
CA GLN A 243 -12.88 -19.72 -11.45
C GLN A 243 -14.02 -20.59 -10.89
N SER A 244 -14.94 -21.04 -11.74
CA SER A 244 -16.02 -21.94 -11.35
C SER A 244 -15.56 -23.39 -11.13
N ARG A 245 -14.33 -23.73 -11.53
CA ARG A 245 -13.80 -25.09 -11.48
C ARG A 245 -13.01 -25.31 -10.18
N PRO A 246 -13.01 -26.53 -9.63
CA PRO A 246 -12.18 -26.86 -8.46
C PRO A 246 -10.70 -26.63 -8.73
N ILE A 247 -9.99 -25.99 -7.79
CA ILE A 247 -8.58 -25.62 -7.96
C ILE A 247 -7.67 -26.84 -8.20
N LEU A 248 -7.97 -27.98 -7.58
CA LEU A 248 -7.19 -29.20 -7.76
C LEU A 248 -7.33 -29.79 -9.17
N GLU A 249 -8.50 -29.67 -9.80
CA GLU A 249 -8.71 -30.14 -11.17
C GLU A 249 -7.91 -29.30 -12.16
N LEU A 250 -7.94 -27.97 -12.00
CA LEU A 250 -7.10 -27.06 -12.78
C LEU A 250 -5.61 -27.35 -12.56
N ALA A 251 -5.20 -27.51 -11.29
CA ALA A 251 -3.82 -27.84 -10.98
C ALA A 251 -3.39 -29.18 -11.59
N GLN A 252 -4.28 -30.17 -11.67
CA GLN A 252 -4.00 -31.45 -12.32
C GLN A 252 -3.89 -31.30 -13.85
N GLU A 253 -4.79 -30.54 -14.47
CA GLU A 253 -4.79 -30.29 -15.92
C GLU A 253 -3.49 -29.62 -16.38
N PHE A 254 -2.97 -28.69 -15.58
CA PHE A 254 -1.71 -28.00 -15.85
C PHE A 254 -0.46 -28.73 -15.33
N ASP A 255 -0.59 -29.96 -14.82
CA ASP A 255 0.50 -30.72 -14.18
C ASP A 255 1.24 -29.92 -13.09
N MET A 256 0.47 -29.18 -12.27
CA MET A 256 0.94 -28.28 -11.22
C MET A 256 0.76 -28.83 -9.80
N LEU A 257 0.24 -30.06 -9.66
CA LEU A 257 0.12 -30.72 -8.36
C LEU A 257 1.50 -30.99 -7.75
N SER A 258 1.58 -30.90 -6.43
CA SER A 258 2.78 -31.30 -5.71
C SER A 258 3.04 -32.79 -5.91
N SER A 259 4.21 -33.16 -6.40
CA SER A 259 4.59 -34.56 -6.57
C SER A 259 5.78 -34.91 -5.69
N ASN A 260 5.63 -36.01 -4.95
CA ASN A 260 6.72 -36.66 -4.22
C ASN A 260 7.33 -37.85 -5.01
N THR A 261 6.80 -38.15 -6.19
CA THR A 261 7.22 -39.32 -7.00
C THR A 261 8.31 -38.99 -8.02
N LEU A 262 8.54 -37.70 -8.29
CA LEU A 262 9.71 -37.27 -9.05
C LEU A 262 10.97 -37.66 -8.26
N ASP A 263 11.93 -38.28 -8.94
CA ASP A 263 13.17 -38.73 -8.32
C ASP A 263 14.05 -37.51 -7.99
N ILE A 264 13.83 -36.95 -6.80
CA ILE A 264 14.55 -35.79 -6.26
C ILE A 264 16.06 -36.04 -6.29
N ASP A 265 16.50 -37.29 -6.13
CA ASP A 265 17.91 -37.64 -6.04
C ASP A 265 18.60 -37.52 -7.40
N THR A 266 17.93 -37.93 -8.48
CA THR A 266 18.45 -37.75 -9.85
C THR A 266 18.44 -36.29 -10.28
N LEU A 267 17.39 -35.53 -9.95
CA LEU A 267 17.33 -34.09 -10.23
C LEU A 267 18.43 -33.32 -9.49
N VAL A 268 18.57 -33.53 -8.19
CA VAL A 268 19.60 -32.85 -7.38
C VAL A 268 21.00 -33.23 -7.84
N SER A 269 21.26 -34.50 -8.13
CA SER A 269 22.59 -34.93 -8.63
C SER A 269 22.90 -34.33 -10.00
N THR A 270 21.92 -34.26 -10.90
CA THR A 270 22.06 -33.62 -12.22
C THR A 270 22.37 -32.14 -12.07
N VAL A 271 21.59 -31.40 -11.27
CA VAL A 271 21.81 -29.96 -11.03
C VAL A 271 23.18 -29.71 -10.38
N LEU A 272 23.59 -30.51 -9.39
CA LEU A 272 24.90 -30.38 -8.75
C LEU A 272 26.05 -30.65 -9.72
N SER A 273 25.91 -31.64 -10.60
CA SER A 273 26.93 -31.97 -11.62
C SER A 273 27.04 -30.93 -12.72
N ASN A 274 25.94 -30.30 -13.11
CA ASN A 274 25.90 -29.22 -14.10
C ASN A 274 26.41 -27.89 -13.54
N ASN A 275 26.37 -27.71 -12.22
CA ASN A 275 26.70 -26.44 -11.55
C ASN A 275 27.89 -26.58 -10.56
N LYS A 276 28.93 -27.36 -10.91
CA LYS A 276 30.11 -27.61 -10.04
C LYS A 276 30.74 -26.35 -9.46
N LYS A 277 30.88 -25.30 -10.28
CA LYS A 277 31.45 -24.01 -9.84
C LYS A 277 30.67 -23.40 -8.67
N VAL A 278 29.34 -23.52 -8.68
CA VAL A 278 28.49 -22.98 -7.60
C VAL A 278 28.59 -23.86 -6.36
N VAL A 279 28.74 -25.17 -6.52
CA VAL A 279 28.99 -26.11 -5.42
C VAL A 279 30.30 -25.78 -4.71
N ASP A 280 31.39 -25.57 -5.45
CA ASP A 280 32.69 -25.23 -4.88
C ASP A 280 32.65 -23.89 -4.13
N GLU A 281 31.93 -22.90 -4.65
CA GLU A 281 31.75 -21.61 -3.96
C GLU A 281 30.93 -21.72 -2.67
N ILE A 282 29.97 -22.65 -2.60
CA ILE A 282 29.22 -22.94 -1.36
C ILE A 282 30.15 -23.57 -0.33
N LEU A 283 30.97 -24.54 -0.73
CA LEU A 283 31.97 -25.19 0.13
C LEU A 283 33.05 -24.20 0.61
N GLN A 284 33.39 -23.21 -0.21
CA GLN A 284 34.32 -22.10 0.15
C GLN A 284 33.69 -21.02 1.05
N GLY A 285 32.49 -21.26 1.60
CA GLY A 285 31.88 -20.38 2.60
C GLY A 285 30.91 -19.33 2.06
N LYS A 286 30.33 -19.53 0.86
CA LYS A 286 29.21 -18.70 0.35
C LYS A 286 27.86 -19.45 0.43
N PRO A 287 27.30 -19.68 1.63
CA PRO A 287 26.11 -20.52 1.82
C PRO A 287 24.86 -19.99 1.09
N LYS A 288 24.76 -18.67 0.88
CA LYS A 288 23.63 -18.05 0.17
C LYS A 288 23.46 -18.53 -1.28
N LYS A 289 24.50 -19.10 -1.89
CA LYS A 289 24.43 -19.64 -3.25
C LYS A 289 23.61 -20.93 -3.36
N ILE A 290 23.25 -21.55 -2.24
CA ILE A 290 22.33 -22.71 -2.24
C ILE A 290 20.97 -22.36 -2.87
N ASN A 291 20.50 -21.11 -2.71
CA ASN A 291 19.25 -20.63 -3.29
C ASN A 291 19.27 -20.66 -4.83
N PHE A 292 20.45 -20.50 -5.44
CA PHE A 292 20.60 -20.63 -6.89
C PHE A 292 20.38 -22.08 -7.34
N LEU A 293 20.96 -23.05 -6.62
CA LEU A 293 20.78 -24.47 -6.90
C LEU A 293 19.32 -24.91 -6.69
N ILE A 294 18.68 -24.45 -5.60
CA ILE A 294 17.24 -24.68 -5.37
C ILE A 294 16.42 -24.12 -6.54
N GLY A 295 16.72 -22.92 -7.02
CA GLY A 295 16.05 -22.32 -8.18
C GLY A 295 16.21 -23.14 -9.46
N GLN A 296 17.37 -23.77 -9.66
CA GLN A 296 17.60 -24.68 -10.81
C GLN A 296 16.82 -25.98 -10.66
N CYS A 297 16.82 -26.61 -9.48
CA CYS A 297 16.02 -27.80 -9.23
C CYS A 297 14.52 -27.52 -9.44
N MET A 298 14.02 -26.37 -8.96
CA MET A 298 12.64 -25.94 -9.16
C MET A 298 12.29 -25.78 -10.64
N ARG A 299 13.24 -25.31 -11.47
CA ARG A 299 13.05 -25.15 -12.92
C ARG A 299 13.00 -26.51 -13.61
N GLU A 300 13.89 -27.42 -13.27
CA GLU A 300 13.91 -28.77 -13.85
C GLU A 300 12.71 -29.62 -13.41
N SER A 301 12.19 -29.38 -12.20
CA SER A 301 11.01 -30.08 -11.68
C SER A 301 9.67 -29.44 -12.07
N GLY A 302 9.67 -28.42 -12.94
CA GLY A 302 8.46 -27.68 -13.32
C GLY A 302 7.73 -26.97 -12.17
N GLY A 303 8.40 -26.78 -11.03
CA GLY A 303 7.80 -26.22 -9.81
C GLY A 303 6.97 -27.21 -8.97
N ASN A 304 6.93 -28.49 -9.32
CA ASN A 304 6.07 -29.50 -8.68
C ASN A 304 6.60 -30.06 -7.35
N ILE A 305 7.85 -29.77 -7.01
CA ILE A 305 8.48 -30.21 -5.75
C ILE A 305 8.61 -29.01 -4.82
N GLN A 306 8.34 -29.21 -3.53
CA GLN A 306 8.47 -28.14 -2.54
C GLN A 306 9.95 -27.73 -2.37
N PRO A 307 10.29 -26.43 -2.38
CA PRO A 307 11.67 -25.96 -2.26
C PRO A 307 12.42 -26.48 -1.02
N SER A 308 11.71 -26.73 0.08
CA SER A 308 12.26 -27.25 1.33
C SER A 308 12.87 -28.65 1.19
N LEU A 309 12.28 -29.50 0.34
CA LEU A 309 12.79 -30.84 0.04
C LEU A 309 14.14 -30.76 -0.70
N PHE A 310 14.24 -29.87 -1.70
CA PHE A 310 15.51 -29.61 -2.38
C PHE A 310 16.56 -29.04 -1.45
N GLU A 311 16.19 -28.10 -0.58
CA GLU A 311 17.12 -27.51 0.38
C GLU A 311 17.71 -28.57 1.31
N SER A 312 16.88 -29.45 1.87
CA SER A 312 17.34 -30.55 2.73
C SER A 312 18.29 -31.48 1.96
N LYS A 313 17.87 -31.94 0.77
CA LYS A 313 18.66 -32.91 0.01
C LYS A 313 19.99 -32.35 -0.48
N ILE A 314 20.01 -31.10 -0.95
CA ILE A 314 21.23 -30.41 -1.36
C ILE A 314 22.19 -30.29 -0.17
N LYS A 315 21.69 -29.90 1.02
CA LYS A 315 22.52 -29.82 2.23
C LYS A 315 23.10 -31.19 2.60
N ASP A 316 22.33 -32.26 2.49
CA ASP A 316 22.81 -33.61 2.80
C ASP A 316 23.87 -34.08 1.80
N CYS A 317 23.67 -33.86 0.49
CA CYS A 317 24.68 -34.16 -0.53
C CYS A 317 25.96 -33.33 -0.39
N LEU A 318 25.85 -32.08 0.10
CA LEU A 318 27.01 -31.22 0.35
C LEU A 318 27.78 -31.60 1.62
N LYS A 319 27.12 -32.17 2.65
CA LYS A 319 27.80 -32.68 3.86
C LYS A 319 28.60 -33.96 3.61
N GLN A 320 28.23 -34.72 2.58
CA GLN A 320 28.90 -35.96 2.18
C GLN A 320 30.11 -35.72 1.27
N LYS A 321 30.38 -34.48 0.87
CA LYS A 321 31.53 -34.05 0.05
C LYS A 321 32.48 -33.20 0.86
#